data_AF-A0A514WYQ7-F1
#
_entry.id   AF-A0A514WYQ7-F1
#
_cell.length_a   1.000
_cell.length_b   1.000
_cell.length_c   1.000
_cell.angle_alpha   90.00
_cell.angle_beta   90.00
_cell.angle_gamma   90.00
#
_symmetry.space_group_name_H-M   'P 1'
#
loop_
_entity.id
_entity.type
_entity.pdbx_description
1 polymer ?
#
loop_
_entity_poly.entity_id
_entity_poly.type
_entity_poly.pdbx_seq_one_letter_code
_entity_poly.pdbx_strand_id
1 'polypeptide(L)'
;MEYLSIHALTQAILFLFALYHFAVGIPSVLSTSVIRKIALKLYALELPQELDPRYEYNLKPLGFYAISIALMCTLELFQKDPVHRAAFMAILSALLVFRALGRFFYRDLVEKAFAITWSRSRMNVIFNLTLAFIMGGLAYATY
;
A
#
# COMPACT_ATOMS: atom_id res chain seq x y z
N MET A 1 2.64 30.01 7.00
CA MET A 1 1.50 29.10 7.20
C MET A 1 1.54 27.88 6.27
N GLU A 2 1.92 28.02 4.99
CA GLU A 2 1.99 26.90 4.02
C GLU A 2 2.91 25.73 4.41
N TYR A 3 4.09 26.00 5.00
CA TYR A 3 5.00 24.94 5.46
C TYR A 3 4.41 24.06 6.55
N LEU A 4 3.60 24.65 7.45
CA LEU A 4 2.96 23.90 8.53
C LEU A 4 1.91 22.93 7.98
N SER A 5 1.20 23.32 6.91
CA SER A 5 0.21 22.45 6.24
C SER A 5 0.86 21.31 5.46
N ILE A 6 1.98 21.54 4.77
CA ILE A 6 2.67 20.48 4.01
C ILE A 6 3.26 19.43 4.96
N HIS A 7 3.88 19.87 6.05
CA HIS A 7 4.44 18.96 7.04
C HIS A 7 3.37 18.08 7.69
N ALA A 8 2.27 18.69 8.14
CA ALA A 8 1.16 17.97 8.76
C ALA A 8 0.51 16.99 7.79
N LEU A 9 0.34 17.37 6.52
CA LEU A 9 -0.22 16.49 5.49
C LEU A 9 0.69 15.30 5.19
N THR A 10 2.01 15.52 5.08
CA THR A 10 2.99 14.45 4.89
C THR A 10 2.97 13.47 6.07
N GLN A 11 2.91 13.96 7.31
CA GLN A 11 2.79 13.11 8.49
C GLN A 11 1.47 12.32 8.51
N ALA A 12 0.35 12.96 8.16
CA ALA A 12 -0.94 12.28 8.07
C ALA A 12 -0.92 11.14 7.04
N ILE A 13 -0.33 11.38 5.86
CA ILE A 13 -0.20 10.36 4.81
C ILE A 13 0.69 9.22 5.29
N LEU A 14 1.89 9.49 5.83
CA LEU A 14 2.79 8.47 6.34
C LEU A 14 2.13 7.62 7.43
N PHE A 15 1.40 8.25 8.35
CA PHE A 15 0.67 7.56 9.40
C PHE A 15 -0.43 6.63 8.85
N LEU A 16 -1.27 7.15 7.95
CA LEU A 16 -2.33 6.34 7.32
C LEU A 16 -1.74 5.20 6.49
N PHE A 17 -0.63 5.45 5.80
CA PHE A 17 0.07 4.44 5.01
C PHE A 17 0.65 3.34 5.90
N ALA A 18 1.27 3.70 7.03
CA ALA A 18 1.78 2.77 8.02
C ALA A 18 0.65 1.93 8.62
N LEU A 19 -0.43 2.59 9.06
CA LEU A 19 -1.59 1.93 9.66
C LEU A 19 -2.21 0.90 8.71
N TYR A 20 -2.45 1.28 7.46
CA TYR A 20 -2.97 0.38 6.44
C TYR A 20 -2.04 -0.82 6.22
N HIS A 21 -0.73 -0.59 6.09
CA HIS A 21 0.22 -1.67 5.83
C HIS A 21 0.40 -2.61 7.03
N PHE A 22 0.35 -2.12 8.27
CA PHE A 22 0.30 -3.00 9.45
C PHE A 22 -1.00 -3.81 9.48
N ALA A 23 -2.14 -3.17 9.22
CA ALA A 23 -3.45 -3.80 9.26
C ALA A 23 -3.59 -4.96 8.26
N VAL A 24 -2.93 -4.88 7.10
CA VAL A 24 -2.90 -5.99 6.13
C VAL A 24 -1.71 -6.92 6.32
N GLY A 25 -0.54 -6.40 6.68
CA GLY A 25 0.71 -7.16 6.75
C GLY A 25 0.75 -8.13 7.92
N ILE A 26 0.36 -7.70 9.12
CA ILE A 26 0.37 -8.55 10.32
C ILE A 26 -0.53 -9.79 10.12
N PRO A 27 -1.79 -9.65 9.67
CA PRO A 27 -2.64 -10.81 9.42
C PRO A 27 -2.14 -11.71 8.30
N SER A 28 -1.55 -11.15 7.22
CA SER A 28 -0.94 -11.95 6.15
C SER A 28 0.13 -12.92 6.67
N VAL A 29 0.93 -12.49 7.66
CA VAL A 29 1.94 -13.34 8.29
C VAL A 29 1.30 -14.32 9.27
N LEU A 30 0.43 -13.84 10.17
CA LEU A 30 0.00 -14.63 11.33
C LEU A 30 -1.19 -15.55 11.06
N SER A 31 -2.14 -15.16 10.21
CA SER A 31 -3.39 -15.91 10.09
C SER A 31 -4.11 -15.69 8.76
N THR A 32 -4.13 -16.76 7.97
CA THR A 32 -4.83 -16.83 6.69
C THR A 32 -6.34 -16.65 6.83
N SER A 33 -6.94 -17.06 7.96
CA SER A 33 -8.36 -16.84 8.23
C SER A 33 -8.67 -15.38 8.54
N VAL A 34 -7.78 -14.66 9.25
CA VAL A 34 -7.96 -13.23 9.55
C VAL A 34 -7.79 -12.40 8.27
N ILE A 35 -6.72 -12.63 7.51
CA ILE A 35 -6.51 -11.89 6.25
C ILE A 35 -7.64 -12.15 5.25
N ARG A 36 -8.26 -13.34 5.22
CA ARG A 36 -9.46 -13.59 4.42
C ARG A 36 -10.63 -12.70 4.84
N LYS A 37 -10.90 -12.57 6.14
CA LYS A 37 -11.95 -11.66 6.63
C LYS A 37 -11.67 -10.21 6.25
N ILE A 38 -10.40 -9.79 6.32
CA ILE A 38 -9.98 -8.45 5.89
C ILE A 38 -10.12 -8.29 4.37
N ALA A 39 -9.72 -9.30 3.60
CA ALA A 39 -9.84 -9.31 2.14
C ALA A 39 -11.30 -9.11 1.71
N LEU A 40 -12.22 -9.85 2.33
CA LEU A 40 -13.65 -9.71 2.11
C LEU A 40 -14.16 -8.33 2.52
N LYS A 41 -13.81 -7.84 3.71
CA LYS A 41 -14.33 -6.56 4.22
C LYS A 41 -13.81 -5.34 3.45
N LEU A 42 -12.52 -5.30 3.15
CA LEU A 42 -11.87 -4.13 2.55
C LEU A 42 -11.89 -4.14 1.03
N TYR A 43 -11.84 -5.32 0.41
CA TYR A 43 -11.71 -5.44 -1.04
C TYR A 43 -12.86 -6.22 -1.68
N ALA A 44 -13.82 -6.70 -0.89
CA ALA A 44 -14.90 -7.59 -1.35
C ALA A 44 -14.33 -8.78 -2.14
N LEU A 45 -13.22 -9.31 -1.63
CA LEU A 45 -12.50 -10.47 -2.15
C LEU A 45 -12.95 -11.75 -1.44
N GLU A 46 -13.59 -12.63 -2.20
CA GLU A 46 -13.96 -13.96 -1.74
C GLU A 46 -12.81 -14.92 -2.01
N LEU A 47 -11.97 -15.14 -0.98
CA LEU A 47 -10.94 -16.16 -1.05
C LEU A 47 -11.56 -17.53 -0.70
N PRO A 48 -11.22 -18.61 -1.44
CA PRO A 48 -11.74 -19.94 -1.17
C PRO A 48 -11.38 -20.42 0.24
N GLN A 49 -12.19 -21.33 0.80
CA GLN A 49 -12.02 -21.80 2.19
C GLN A 49 -10.66 -22.45 2.44
N GLU A 50 -10.19 -23.20 1.45
CA GLU A 50 -8.85 -23.78 1.39
C GLU A 50 -8.06 -23.01 0.32
N LEU A 51 -6.99 -22.34 0.74
CA LEU A 51 -6.06 -21.73 -0.20
C LEU A 51 -5.02 -22.78 -0.60
N ASP A 52 -4.56 -22.71 -1.85
CA ASP A 52 -3.39 -23.48 -2.27
C ASP A 52 -2.23 -23.19 -1.30
N PRO A 53 -1.56 -24.22 -0.73
CA PRO A 53 -0.42 -24.03 0.17
C PRO A 53 0.70 -23.15 -0.43
N ARG A 54 0.89 -23.16 -1.75
CA ARG A 54 1.84 -22.30 -2.46
C ARG A 54 1.43 -20.84 -2.36
N TYR A 55 0.13 -20.56 -2.48
CA TYR A 55 -0.41 -19.21 -2.33
C TYR A 55 -0.26 -18.73 -0.87
N GLU A 56 -0.57 -19.58 0.11
CA GLU A 56 -0.42 -19.24 1.53
C GLU A 56 1.05 -18.99 1.90
N TYR A 57 1.97 -19.82 1.40
CA TYR A 57 3.41 -19.60 1.58
C TYR A 57 3.85 -18.26 1.00
N ASN A 58 3.42 -17.92 -0.22
CA ASN A 58 3.75 -16.64 -0.87
C ASN A 58 3.11 -15.42 -0.19
N LEU A 59 2.04 -15.61 0.59
CA LEU A 59 1.42 -14.53 1.35
C LEU A 59 2.29 -14.04 2.53
N LYS A 60 3.12 -14.93 3.11
CA LYS A 60 4.02 -14.60 4.23
C LYS A 60 5.07 -13.55 3.88
N PRO A 61 5.91 -13.72 2.82
CA PRO A 61 6.88 -12.70 2.44
C PRO A 61 6.21 -11.40 2.02
N LEU A 62 5.03 -11.44 1.39
CA LEU A 62 4.26 -10.24 1.08
C LEU A 62 3.81 -9.51 2.35
N GLY A 63 3.38 -10.26 3.37
CA GLY A 63 3.04 -9.72 4.69
C GLY A 63 4.24 -9.07 5.38
N PHE A 64 5.41 -9.72 5.38
CA PHE A 64 6.64 -9.14 5.90
C PHE A 64 7.06 -7.87 5.15
N TYR A 65 6.98 -7.87 3.82
CA TYR A 65 7.22 -6.68 3.01
C TYR A 65 6.30 -5.51 3.43
N ALA A 66 4.99 -5.77 3.59
CA ALA A 66 4.06 -4.75 4.05
C ALA A 66 4.41 -4.22 5.45
N ILE A 67 4.77 -5.10 6.39
CA ILE A 67 5.22 -4.72 7.74
C ILE A 67 6.50 -3.86 7.67
N SER A 68 7.48 -4.23 6.83
CA SER A 68 8.70 -3.45 6.66
C SER A 68 8.42 -2.04 6.15
N ILE A 69 7.56 -1.90 5.13
CA ILE A 69 7.12 -0.58 4.64
C ILE A 69 6.41 0.20 5.75
N ALA A 70 5.54 -0.44 6.53
CA ALA A 70 4.85 0.21 7.64
C ALA A 70 5.83 0.73 8.70
N LEU A 71 6.82 -0.08 9.08
CA LEU A 71 7.88 0.32 10.01
C LEU A 71 8.70 1.49 9.47
N MET A 72 9.10 1.47 8.19
CA MET A 72 9.81 2.58 7.57
C MET A 72 8.97 3.87 7.60
N CYS A 73 7.69 3.80 7.24
CA CYS A 73 6.79 4.96 7.35
C CYS A 73 6.68 5.47 8.79
N THR A 74 6.60 4.57 9.77
CA THR A 74 6.57 4.96 11.20
C THR A 74 7.87 5.63 11.63
N LEU A 75 9.03 5.14 11.21
CA LEU A 75 10.32 5.78 11.50
C LEU A 75 10.41 7.19 10.89
N GLU A 76 9.91 7.37 9.66
CA GLU A 76 9.88 8.69 9.01
C GLU A 76 8.97 9.71 9.69
N LEU A 77 7.97 9.28 10.47
CA LEU A 77 7.16 10.22 11.27
C LEU A 77 7.99 10.97 12.31
N PHE A 78 9.07 10.34 12.81
CA PHE A 78 9.97 10.90 13.81
C PHE A 78 11.24 11.53 13.21
N GLN A 79 11.47 11.34 11.91
CA GLN A 79 12.60 11.93 11.20
C GLN A 79 12.48 13.45 11.15
N LYS A 80 13.56 14.18 11.41
CA LYS A 80 13.56 15.67 11.39
C LYS A 80 14.07 16.25 10.09
N ASP A 81 14.84 15.48 9.31
CA ASP A 81 15.37 15.92 8.02
C ASP A 81 14.26 15.96 6.94
N PRO A 82 13.91 17.16 6.42
CA PRO A 82 12.90 17.29 5.38
C PRO A 82 13.34 16.70 4.03
N VAL A 83 14.65 16.70 3.72
CA VAL A 83 15.18 16.18 2.45
C VAL A 83 15.06 14.65 2.44
N HIS A 84 15.46 14.00 3.53
CA HIS A 84 15.28 12.55 3.69
C HIS A 84 13.80 12.15 3.54
N ARG A 85 12.91 12.87 4.21
CA ARG A 85 11.47 12.59 4.15
C ARG A 85 10.90 12.78 2.76
N ALA A 86 11.34 13.84 2.05
CA ALA A 86 10.93 14.10 0.67
C ALA A 86 11.40 12.97 -0.27
N ALA A 87 12.65 12.52 -0.13
CA ALA A 87 13.17 11.39 -0.89
C ALA A 87 12.36 10.10 -0.62
N PHE A 88 12.02 9.83 0.64
CA PHE A 88 11.20 8.68 1.00
C PHE A 88 9.78 8.77 0.39
N MET A 89 9.15 9.94 0.44
CA MET A 89 7.85 10.19 -0.20
C MET A 89 7.90 9.98 -1.73
N ALA A 90 8.99 10.40 -2.38
CA ALA A 90 9.21 10.16 -3.81
C ALA A 90 9.35 8.66 -4.12
N ILE A 91 10.06 7.90 -3.27
CA ILE A 91 10.17 6.44 -3.40
C ILE A 91 8.79 5.78 -3.25
N LEU A 92 8.01 6.15 -2.24
CA LEU A 92 6.65 5.61 -2.05
C LEU A 92 5.73 5.96 -3.23
N SER A 93 5.84 7.19 -3.76
CA SER A 93 5.13 7.60 -4.97
C SER A 93 5.47 6.69 -6.16
N ALA A 94 6.76 6.45 -6.41
CA ALA A 94 7.20 5.55 -7.49
C ALA A 94 6.69 4.12 -7.29
N LEU A 95 6.72 3.59 -6.06
CA LEU A 95 6.18 2.26 -5.75
C LEU A 95 4.67 2.16 -6.03
N LEU A 96 3.90 3.22 -5.74
CA LEU A 96 2.47 3.27 -6.06
C LEU A 96 2.21 3.31 -7.57
N VAL A 97 3.03 4.03 -8.33
CA VAL A 97 2.97 4.01 -9.81
C VAL A 97 3.27 2.59 -10.31
N PHE A 98 4.35 1.95 -9.86
CA PHE A 98 4.66 0.57 -10.25
C PHE A 98 3.54 -0.40 -9.88
N ARG A 99 2.91 -0.22 -8.71
CA ARG A 99 1.76 -1.02 -8.30
C ARG A 99 0.54 -0.82 -9.21
N ALA A 100 0.28 0.42 -9.61
CA ALA A 100 -0.80 0.75 -10.54
C ALA A 100 -0.54 0.15 -11.93
N LEU A 101 0.67 0.32 -12.46
CA LEU A 101 1.10 -0.26 -13.74
C LEU A 101 1.04 -1.79 -13.71
N GLY A 102 1.53 -2.42 -12.64
CA GLY A 102 1.44 -3.87 -12.47
C GLY A 102 0.00 -4.37 -12.50
N ARG A 103 -0.93 -3.72 -11.77
CA ARG A 103 -2.36 -4.07 -11.83
C ARG A 103 -2.98 -3.84 -13.22
N PHE A 104 -2.51 -2.85 -13.96
CA PHE A 104 -3.01 -2.53 -15.30
C PHE A 104 -2.52 -3.55 -16.35
N PHE A 105 -1.22 -3.80 -16.39
CA PHE A 105 -0.59 -4.71 -17.37
C PHE A 105 -0.90 -6.18 -17.09
N TYR A 106 -0.94 -6.58 -15.81
CA TYR A 106 -1.23 -7.96 -15.40
C TYR A 106 -2.69 -8.15 -14.97
N ARG A 107 -3.62 -7.37 -15.52
CA ARG A 107 -5.04 -7.39 -15.10
C ARG A 107 -5.69 -8.76 -15.25
N ASP A 108 -5.40 -9.47 -16.34
CA ASP A 108 -6.02 -10.78 -16.63
C ASP A 108 -5.52 -11.83 -15.62
N LEU A 109 -4.26 -11.71 -15.17
CA LEU A 109 -3.72 -12.55 -14.10
C LEU A 109 -4.36 -12.22 -12.75
N VAL A 110 -4.58 -10.94 -12.46
CA VAL A 110 -5.27 -10.49 -11.22
C VAL A 110 -6.71 -11.00 -11.20
N GLU A 111 -7.43 -10.92 -12.32
CA GLU A 111 -8.81 -11.41 -12.42
C GLU A 111 -8.86 -12.93 -12.24
N LYS A 112 -7.96 -13.69 -12.90
CA LYS A 112 -7.88 -15.14 -12.74
C LYS A 112 -7.47 -15.58 -11.33
N ALA A 113 -6.53 -14.88 -10.69
CA ALA A 113 -6.00 -15.26 -9.39
C ALA A 113 -6.92 -14.87 -8.22
N PHE A 114 -7.67 -13.76 -8.36
CA PHE A 114 -8.41 -13.16 -7.25
C PHE A 114 -9.90 -12.96 -7.52
N ALA A 115 -10.39 -13.34 -8.71
CA ALA A 115 -11.77 -13.07 -9.16
C ALA A 115 -12.18 -11.59 -9.03
N ILE A 116 -11.21 -10.67 -9.14
CA ILE A 116 -11.47 -9.22 -9.09
C ILE A 116 -11.88 -8.75 -10.49
N THR A 117 -13.10 -8.22 -10.59
CA THR A 117 -13.56 -7.61 -11.84
C THR A 117 -12.70 -6.41 -12.24
N TRP A 118 -12.57 -6.18 -13.55
CA TRP A 118 -11.79 -5.06 -14.08
C TRP A 118 -12.23 -3.69 -13.52
N SER A 119 -13.52 -3.47 -13.31
CA SER A 119 -14.05 -2.22 -12.76
C SER A 119 -13.44 -1.89 -11.38
N ARG A 120 -13.36 -2.89 -10.48
CA ARG A 120 -12.74 -2.74 -9.15
C ARG A 120 -11.22 -2.61 -9.24
N SER A 121 -10.58 -3.35 -10.14
CA SER A 121 -9.13 -3.21 -10.36
C SER A 121 -8.77 -1.79 -10.84
N ARG A 122 -9.58 -1.22 -11.75
CA ARG A 122 -9.42 0.16 -12.23
C ARG A 122 -9.55 1.20 -11.10
N MET A 123 -10.48 1.03 -10.17
CA MET A 123 -10.57 1.91 -8.99
C MET A 123 -9.28 1.90 -8.16
N ASN A 124 -8.68 0.71 -7.98
CA ASN A 124 -7.39 0.60 -7.28
C ASN A 124 -6.24 1.25 -8.06
N VAL A 125 -6.23 1.12 -9.39
CA VAL A 125 -5.25 1.80 -10.26
C VAL A 125 -5.37 3.32 -10.10
N ILE A 126 -6.59 3.86 -10.23
CA ILE A 126 -6.84 5.31 -10.07
C ILE A 126 -6.43 5.77 -8.67
N PHE A 127 -6.85 5.06 -7.62
CA PHE A 127 -6.49 5.40 -6.25
C PHE A 127 -4.97 5.45 -6.03
N ASN A 128 -4.23 4.45 -6.51
CA ASN A 128 -2.77 4.42 -6.40
C ASN A 128 -2.12 5.57 -7.17
N LEU A 129 -2.59 5.89 -8.38
CA LEU A 129 -2.06 7.00 -9.18
C LEU A 129 -2.34 8.36 -8.53
N THR A 130 -3.55 8.56 -7.99
CA THR A 130 -3.90 9.79 -7.25
C THR A 130 -3.01 9.94 -6.01
N LEU A 131 -2.84 8.88 -5.23
CA LEU A 131 -2.00 8.93 -4.05
C LEU A 131 -0.52 9.14 -4.41
N ALA A 132 -0.05 8.51 -5.49
CA ALA A 132 1.30 8.72 -6.00
C ALA A 132 1.53 10.18 -6.41
N PHE A 133 0.56 10.79 -7.11
CA PHE A 133 0.62 12.19 -7.53
C PHE A 133 0.68 13.13 -6.31
N ILE A 134 -0.15 12.90 -5.30
CA ILE A 134 -0.14 13.68 -4.05
C ILE A 134 1.23 13.54 -3.36
N MET A 135 1.72 12.32 -3.19
CA MET A 135 2.99 12.07 -2.51
C MET A 135 4.19 12.65 -3.26
N GLY A 136 4.20 12.54 -4.59
CA GLY A 136 5.22 13.11 -5.45
C GLY A 136 5.19 14.64 -5.44
N GLY A 137 3.99 15.24 -5.44
CA GLY A 137 3.80 16.68 -5.30
C GLY A 137 4.30 17.20 -3.94
N LEU A 138 4.01 16.48 -2.85
CA LEU A 138 4.51 16.82 -1.51
C LEU A 138 6.03 16.67 -1.40
N ALA A 139 6.60 15.63 -2.02
CA ALA A 139 8.04 15.46 -2.09
C ALA A 139 8.70 16.63 -2.83
N TYR A 140 8.16 17.04 -3.98
CA TYR A 140 8.66 18.16 -4.76
C TYR A 140 8.53 19.50 -4.00
N ALA A 141 7.39 19.75 -3.35
CA ALA A 141 7.14 20.99 -2.61
C ALA A 141 7.92 21.13 -1.29
N THR A 142 8.65 20.08 -0.88
CA THR A 142 9.52 20.12 0.30
C THR A 142 10.92 20.68 -0.04
N TYR A 143 11.29 20.70 -1.32
CA TYR A 143 12.47 21.38 -1.85
C TYR A 143 12.15 22.84 -2.20
#